data_AF-A0A8S9PKX3-F1
#
_entry.id   AF-A0A8S9PKX3-F1
#
_cell.length_a   1.000
_cell.length_b   1.000
_cell.length_c   1.000
_cell.angle_alpha   90.00
_cell.angle_beta   90.00
_cell.angle_gamma   90.00
#
_symmetry.space_group_name_H-M   'P 1'
#
loop_
_entity.id
_entity.type
_entity.pdbx_description
1 polymer ?
#
loop_
_entity_poly.entity_id
_entity_poly.type
_entity_poly.pdbx_seq_one_letter_code
_entity_poly.pdbx_strand_id
1 'polypeptide(L)'
;MINKLGVRQTIDVHCRSGNKDLGPVSLRPGASFEFKFPTNSLIATKYTCSFRWPDAGKELWYDIFTSSRDANVCNVCLWYIFDSIICRMRLDREEPTICDIWNPLH
;
A
#
# COMPACT_ATOMS: atom_id res chain seq x y z
N MET A 1 -0.99 -1.76 -5.34
CA MET A 1 0.28 -2.07 -4.66
C MET A 1 0.97 -3.20 -5.38
N ILE A 2 2.31 -3.19 -5.48
CA ILE A 2 3.11 -4.22 -6.15
C ILE A 2 4.21 -4.70 -5.19
N ASN A 3 4.35 -6.02 -5.08
CA ASN A 3 5.45 -6.64 -4.35
C ASN A 3 6.76 -6.48 -5.16
N LYS A 4 7.71 -5.70 -4.63
CA LYS A 4 9.05 -5.49 -5.21
C LYS A 4 10.17 -6.12 -4.35
N LEU A 5 9.82 -7.07 -3.50
CA LEU A 5 10.79 -7.89 -2.76
C LEU A 5 11.53 -8.84 -3.71
N GLY A 6 12.61 -9.45 -3.21
CA GLY A 6 13.43 -10.39 -3.98
C GLY A 6 12.63 -11.58 -4.55
N VAL A 7 13.23 -12.28 -5.53
CA VAL A 7 12.63 -13.27 -6.45
C VAL A 7 11.86 -14.44 -5.80
N ARG A 8 11.85 -14.58 -4.47
CA ARG A 8 11.14 -15.64 -3.73
C ARG A 8 10.28 -15.17 -2.56
N GLN A 9 10.27 -13.87 -2.26
CA GLN A 9 9.57 -13.37 -1.08
C GLN A 9 8.11 -13.08 -1.40
N THR A 10 7.20 -13.81 -0.74
CA THR A 10 5.77 -13.53 -0.75
C THR A 10 5.44 -12.59 0.40
N ILE A 11 4.49 -11.69 0.18
CA ILE A 11 3.97 -10.80 1.22
C ILE A 11 2.46 -10.92 1.32
N ASP A 12 1.95 -11.04 2.54
CA ASP A 12 0.52 -11.03 2.81
C ASP A 12 0.10 -9.59 3.10
N VAL A 13 -0.92 -9.11 2.40
CA VAL A 13 -1.42 -7.74 2.49
C VAL A 13 -2.88 -7.78 2.94
N HIS A 14 -3.23 -6.98 3.95
CA HIS A 14 -4.61 -6.85 4.42
C HIS A 14 -4.95 -5.38 4.61
N CYS A 15 -5.98 -4.89 3.91
CA CYS A 15 -6.33 -3.48 3.88
C CYS A 15 -7.76 -3.23 4.37
N ARG A 16 -7.94 -2.15 5.12
CA ARG A 16 -9.23 -1.73 5.69
C ARG A 16 -9.44 -0.22 5.66
N SER A 17 -10.69 0.20 5.56
CA SER A 17 -11.13 1.60 5.66
C SER A 17 -12.44 1.69 6.43
N GLY A 18 -12.39 2.11 7.69
CA GLY A 18 -13.55 2.07 8.59
C GLY A 18 -14.11 0.64 8.67
N ASN A 19 -15.38 0.46 8.31
CA ASN A 19 -16.05 -0.85 8.30
C ASN A 19 -15.82 -1.66 7.02
N LYS A 20 -15.12 -1.10 6.03
CA LYS A 20 -14.82 -1.78 4.77
C LYS A 20 -13.52 -2.56 4.91
N ASP A 21 -13.63 -3.87 4.93
CA ASP A 21 -12.51 -4.80 4.87
C ASP A 21 -12.35 -5.33 3.43
N LEU A 22 -11.13 -5.27 2.88
CA LEU A 22 -10.82 -5.75 1.54
C LEU A 22 -10.34 -7.22 1.52
N GLY A 23 -10.18 -7.83 2.69
CA GLY A 23 -9.66 -9.17 2.88
C GLY A 23 -8.14 -9.27 2.74
N PRO A 24 -7.54 -10.38 3.22
CA PRO A 24 -6.13 -10.67 3.04
C PRO A 24 -5.84 -11.18 1.61
N VAL A 25 -4.69 -10.79 1.07
CA VAL A 25 -4.19 -11.23 -0.24
C VAL A 25 -2.69 -11.53 -0.15
N SER A 26 -2.26 -12.69 -0.64
CA SER A 26 -0.85 -13.05 -0.75
C SER A 26 -0.28 -12.67 -2.11
N LEU A 27 0.77 -11.84 -2.12
CA LEU A 27 1.43 -11.35 -3.32
C LEU A 27 2.78 -12.03 -3.50
N ARG A 28 2.90 -12.87 -4.54
CA ARG A 28 4.18 -13.39 -5.03
C ARG A 28 5.08 -12.24 -5.53
N PRO A 29 6.40 -12.48 -5.70
CA PRO A 29 7.30 -11.49 -6.30
C PRO A 29 6.75 -10.94 -7.62
N GLY A 30 6.66 -9.61 -7.72
CA GLY A 30 6.12 -8.90 -8.89
C GLY A 30 4.59 -8.86 -9.01
N ALA A 31 3.85 -9.62 -8.19
CA ALA A 31 2.39 -9.59 -8.20
C ALA A 31 1.83 -8.29 -7.60
N SER A 32 0.59 -7.96 -7.97
CA SER A 32 -0.08 -6.73 -7.58
C SER A 32 -1.43 -6.96 -6.93
N PHE A 33 -1.76 -6.11 -5.96
CA PHE A 33 -3.11 -5.97 -5.40
C PHE A 33 -3.69 -4.59 -5.74
N GLU A 34 -4.86 -4.58 -6.36
CA GLU A 34 -5.60 -3.37 -6.76
C GLU A 34 -7.01 -3.40 -6.18
N PHE A 35 -7.49 -2.23 -5.77
CA PHE A 35 -8.89 -2.02 -5.44
C PHE A 35 -9.30 -0.59 -5.82
N LYS A 36 -10.59 -0.41 -6.08
CA LYS A 36 -11.18 0.89 -6.44
C LYS A 36 -12.11 1.38 -5.35
N PHE A 37 -12.18 2.69 -5.21
CA PHE A 37 -13.07 3.35 -4.28
C PHE A 37 -13.53 4.70 -4.86
N PRO A 38 -14.71 5.22 -4.44
CA PRO A 38 -15.19 6.52 -4.90
C PRO A 38 -14.28 7.64 -4.37
N THR A 39 -13.86 8.56 -5.24
CA THR A 39 -13.01 9.72 -4.89
C THR A 39 -13.82 10.93 -4.40
N ASN A 40 -15.12 10.93 -4.68
CA ASN A 40 -16.09 11.99 -4.40
C ASN A 40 -16.69 11.95 -2.99
N SER A 41 -16.00 11.35 -2.02
CA SER A 41 -16.48 11.28 -0.65
C SER A 41 -16.24 12.60 0.09
N LEU A 42 -17.31 13.32 0.44
CA LEU A 42 -17.33 14.38 1.47
C LEU A 42 -16.84 13.89 2.85
N ILE A 43 -16.70 12.56 2.99
CA ILE A 43 -16.24 11.85 4.17
C ILE A 43 -14.74 11.61 4.03
N ALA A 44 -14.00 11.85 5.11
CA ALA A 44 -12.59 11.50 5.19
C ALA A 44 -12.41 9.99 4.95
N THR A 45 -11.73 9.63 3.86
CA THR A 45 -11.46 8.24 3.49
C THR A 45 -10.03 7.90 3.81
N LYS A 46 -9.82 6.78 4.51
CA LYS A 46 -8.49 6.29 4.87
C LYS A 46 -8.42 4.79 4.72
N TYR A 47 -7.53 4.31 3.85
CA TYR A 47 -7.20 2.90 3.74
C TYR A 47 -5.85 2.62 4.40
N THR A 48 -5.91 1.86 5.49
CA THR A 48 -4.75 1.37 6.23
C THR A 48 -4.53 -0.09 5.86
N CYS A 49 -3.29 -0.44 5.52
CA CYS A 49 -2.91 -1.82 5.21
C CYS A 49 -1.85 -2.34 6.17
N SER A 50 -1.95 -3.61 6.57
CA SER A 50 -0.85 -4.38 7.13
C SER A 50 -0.18 -5.22 6.05
N PHE A 51 1.10 -5.47 6.26
CA PHE A 51 2.02 -6.14 5.36
C PHE A 51 2.82 -7.14 6.19
N ARG A 52 2.62 -8.42 5.94
CA ARG A 52 3.28 -9.50 6.68
C ARG A 52 4.23 -10.25 5.77
N TRP A 53 5.47 -10.42 6.23
CA TRP A 53 6.50 -11.27 5.64
C TRP A 53 6.45 -12.62 6.36
N PRO A 54 5.78 -13.65 5.80
CA PRO A 54 5.52 -14.88 6.53
C PRO A 54 6.80 -15.58 6.97
N ASP A 55 7.80 -15.60 6.09
CA ASP A 55 9.09 -16.25 6.31
C ASP A 55 9.93 -15.57 7.41
N ALA A 56 9.74 -14.25 7.60
CA ALA A 56 10.50 -13.47 8.58
C ALA A 56 9.75 -13.25 9.90
N GLY A 57 8.47 -13.65 9.99
CA GLY A 57 7.62 -13.33 11.14
C GLY A 57 7.43 -11.82 11.37
N LYS A 58 7.69 -10.99 10.36
CA LYS A 58 7.61 -9.52 10.43
C LYS A 58 6.26 -9.05 9.92
N GLU A 59 5.64 -8.12 10.64
CA GLU A 59 4.46 -7.41 10.19
C GLU A 59 4.70 -5.90 10.34
N LEU A 60 4.31 -5.12 9.35
CA LEU A 60 4.39 -3.66 9.32
C LEU A 60 3.10 -3.10 8.73
N TRP A 61 2.84 -1.82 8.91
CA TRP A 61 1.61 -1.20 8.42
C TRP A 61 1.86 0.19 7.82
N TYR A 62 0.95 0.60 6.93
CA TYR A 62 1.01 1.91 6.29
C TYR A 62 -0.38 2.37 5.81
N ASP A 63 -0.61 3.68 5.84
CA ASP A 63 -1.81 4.30 5.26
C ASP A 63 -1.58 4.49 3.75
N ILE A 64 -2.03 3.53 2.94
CA ILE A 64 -1.81 3.54 1.48
C ILE A 64 -2.67 4.59 0.77
N PHE A 65 -3.74 5.05 1.42
CA PHE A 65 -4.52 6.19 0.94
C PHE A 65 -5.10 6.99 2.11
N THR A 66 -4.96 8.31 2.07
CA THR A 66 -5.78 9.24 2.86
C THR A 66 -6.35 10.32 1.95
N SER A 67 -7.61 10.69 2.17
CA SER A 67 -8.26 11.73 1.34
C SER A 67 -7.55 13.08 1.46
N SER A 68 -6.93 13.40 2.60
CA SER A 68 -6.17 14.63 2.80
C SER A 68 -4.83 14.65 2.06
N ARG A 69 -4.14 13.51 1.94
CA ARG A 69 -2.83 13.40 1.28
C ARG A 69 -2.96 13.16 -0.22
N ASP A 70 -3.96 12.41 -0.65
CA ASP A 70 -3.93 11.72 -1.96
C ASP A 70 -5.05 12.11 -2.93
N ALA A 71 -6.21 12.57 -2.44
CA ALA A 71 -7.40 12.75 -3.28
C ALA A 71 -7.20 13.72 -4.45
N ASN A 72 -6.36 14.75 -4.25
CA ASN A 72 -6.00 15.74 -5.28
C ASN A 72 -4.61 15.50 -5.89
N VAL A 73 -3.96 14.38 -5.58
CA VAL A 73 -2.56 14.10 -5.96
C VAL A 73 -2.46 12.95 -6.95
N CYS A 74 -3.24 11.88 -6.78
CA CYS A 74 -3.21 10.72 -7.68
C CYS A 74 -4.61 10.22 -8.03
N ASN A 75 -4.86 10.06 -9.32
CA ASN A 75 -6.02 9.29 -9.82
C ASN A 75 -5.80 7.78 -9.62
N VAL A 76 -4.55 7.34 -9.75
CA VAL A 76 -4.09 5.98 -9.45
C VAL A 76 -2.88 6.09 -8.53
N CYS A 77 -3.04 5.69 -7.28
CA CYS A 77 -1.97 5.74 -6.29
C CYS A 77 -1.23 4.39 -6.29
N LEU A 78 -0.20 4.29 -7.14
CA LEU A 78 0.62 3.09 -7.26
C LEU A 78 1.70 3.06 -6.17
N TRP A 79 1.76 1.95 -5.44
CA TRP A 79 2.71 1.74 -4.35
C TRP A 79 3.59 0.52 -4.60
N TYR A 80 4.89 0.65 -4.40
CA TYR A 80 5.88 -0.42 -4.39
C TYR A 80 6.27 -0.76 -2.96
N ILE A 81 6.27 -2.05 -2.65
CA ILE A 81 6.58 -2.59 -1.33
C ILE A 81 8.00 -3.15 -1.36
N PHE A 82 8.87 -2.58 -0.53
CA PHE A 82 10.22 -3.09 -0.27
C PHE A 82 10.34 -3.50 1.20
N ASP A 83 11.48 -4.10 1.57
CA ASP A 83 11.63 -4.72 2.89
C ASP A 83 11.63 -3.69 4.05
N SER A 84 12.14 -2.49 3.80
CA SER A 84 12.32 -1.43 4.81
C SER A 84 11.59 -0.13 4.49
N ILE A 85 11.10 0.03 3.26
CA ILE A 85 10.43 1.24 2.80
C ILE A 85 9.26 0.90 1.89
N ILE A 86 8.32 1.83 1.77
CA ILE A 86 7.23 1.80 0.80
C ILE A 86 7.28 3.06 -0.05
N CYS A 87 7.13 2.93 -1.37
CA CYS A 87 7.27 4.05 -2.29
C CYS A 87 6.01 4.25 -3.11
N ARG A 88 5.53 5.49 -3.18
CA ARG A 88 4.47 5.91 -4.10
C ARG A 88 5.08 6.37 -5.42
N MET A 89 4.66 5.73 -6.49
CA MET A 89 5.09 6.03 -7.85
C MET A 89 4.25 7.16 -8.43
N ARG A 90 4.91 8.12 -9.07
CA ARG A 90 4.26 9.14 -9.90
C ARG A 90 4.21 8.62 -11.33
N LEU A 91 3.01 8.30 -11.80
CA LEU A 91 2.82 7.80 -13.18
C LEU A 91 2.99 8.91 -14.23
N ASP A 92 2.98 10.17 -13.80
CA ASP A 92 3.13 11.37 -14.64
C ASP A 92 4.59 11.85 -14.80
N ARG A 93 5.57 11.22 -14.13
CA ARG A 93 6.99 11.63 -14.15
C ARG A 93 7.94 10.43 -14.26
N GLU A 94 9.14 10.67 -14.80
CA GLU A 94 10.16 9.64 -15.05
C GLU A 94 10.79 9.00 -13.78
N GLU A 95 10.63 9.59 -12.59
CA GLU A 95 11.23 9.07 -11.35
C GLU A 95 10.20 8.71 -10.25
N PRO A 96 10.48 7.69 -9.41
CA PRO A 96 9.70 7.42 -8.19
C PRO A 96 9.81 8.60 -7.23
N THR A 97 8.72 9.25 -6.82
CA THR A 97 8.88 10.59 -6.21
C THR A 97 8.64 10.67 -4.71
N ILE A 98 8.07 9.67 -4.02
CA ILE A 98 7.93 9.71 -2.55
C ILE A 98 8.09 8.30 -1.96
N CYS A 99 9.06 8.14 -1.06
CA CYS A 99 9.27 6.90 -0.30
C CYS A 99 9.23 7.22 1.19
N ASP A 100 8.56 6.35 1.95
CA ASP A 100 8.40 6.48 3.39
C ASP A 100 8.94 5.23 4.09
N ILE A 101 9.42 5.43 5.32
CA ILE A 101 9.61 4.32 6.24
C ILE A 101 8.25 3.82 6.73
N TRP A 102 8.20 2.56 7.12
CA TRP A 102 7.00 1.97 7.71
C TRP A 102 6.61 2.67 9.01
N ASN A 103 5.31 2.68 9.30
CA ASN A 103 4.85 3.21 10.58
C ASN A 103 5.33 2.30 11.72
N PRO A 104 5.71 2.88 12.87
CA PRO A 104 6.11 2.08 14.03
C PRO A 104 4.98 1.14 14.43
N LEU A 105 5.36 -0.07 14.85
CA LEU A 105 4.44 -0.97 15.53
C LEU A 105 4.04 -0.31 16.86
N HIS A 106 2.73 -0.33 17.15
CA HIS A 106 2.18 0.16 18.39
C HIS A 106 2.68 -0.63 19.60
#